data_AF-A0A821G3C9-F1
#
_entry.id   AF-A0A821G3C9-F1
#
_cell.length_a   1.000
_cell.length_b   1.000
_cell.length_c   1.000
_cell.angle_alpha   90.00
_cell.angle_beta   90.00
_cell.angle_gamma   90.00
#
_symmetry.space_group_name_H-M   'P 1'
#
loop_
_entity.id
_entity.type
_entity.pdbx_description
1 polymer ?
#
loop_
_entity_poly.entity_id
_entity_poly.type
_entity_poly.pdbx_seq_one_letter_code
_entity_poly.pdbx_strand_id
1 'polypeptide(L)'
;MRYSISPPPILTSKPADSGIFQVFECLDGELEYEQDVPGKISELPENSEPLPELTWEFRIRCNKEAKVAYGPWVDRQREALWQYFFPTLLEDCPVTPEPTVGQTRIFKTVRFKLWLACPTVIDLYFMAKMKLNQIHAELPVHGSYFEASFPFSTNPNGFDTSLFMNIKQPIVRTNLSYTQLCKADEIDINVHIHYPRMWNSIQIWTIDLIAKKPQVYFVFEHKCFFQALLNDWSSSVPPDIYSFAPFIYDMTVKGDHLELLIPCNQGNWIDCTNGIGRSPQQQ
;
A
#
# COMPACT_ATOMS: atom_id res chain seq x y z
N MET A 1 -17.50 3.29 26.12
CA MET A 1 -17.95 2.05 25.44
C MET A 1 -16.91 1.71 24.38
N ARG A 2 -16.14 0.62 24.54
CA ARG A 2 -15.27 0.11 23.48
C ARG A 2 -16.14 -0.75 22.56
N TYR A 3 -16.45 -0.26 21.37
CA TYR A 3 -17.12 -1.07 20.35
C TYR A 3 -16.09 -2.05 19.78
N SER A 4 -16.27 -3.34 20.05
CA SER A 4 -15.61 -4.40 19.30
C SER A 4 -16.28 -4.46 17.94
N ILE A 5 -15.62 -3.88 16.92
CA ILE A 5 -16.04 -4.01 15.53
C ILE A 5 -15.49 -5.37 15.08
N SER A 6 -16.31 -6.40 15.14
CA SER A 6 -16.00 -7.68 14.53
C SER A 6 -15.91 -7.51 13.01
N PRO A 7 -14.85 -8.00 12.35
CA PRO A 7 -14.70 -7.86 10.90
C PRO A 7 -15.84 -8.58 10.16
N PRO A 8 -16.26 -8.07 9.00
CA PRO A 8 -17.30 -8.69 8.20
C PRO A 8 -16.84 -10.06 7.63
N PRO A 9 -17.75 -11.02 7.42
CA PRO A 9 -17.43 -12.29 6.77
C PRO A 9 -17.10 -12.07 5.28
N ILE A 10 -16.06 -12.76 4.79
CA ILE A 10 -15.58 -12.69 3.40
C ILE A 10 -15.84 -14.02 2.70
N LEU A 11 -16.12 -14.00 1.38
CA LEU A 11 -15.99 -15.18 0.51
C LEU A 11 -14.50 -15.58 0.40
N THR A 12 -14.14 -16.67 1.06
CA THR A 12 -12.81 -17.31 1.04
C THR A 12 -12.72 -18.39 -0.04
N SER A 13 -11.53 -18.65 -0.58
CA SER A 13 -11.31 -19.78 -1.50
C SER A 13 -11.37 -21.15 -0.80
N LYS A 14 -11.22 -21.16 0.53
CA LYS A 14 -11.45 -22.31 1.40
C LYS A 14 -12.90 -22.35 1.90
N PRO A 15 -13.48 -23.54 2.14
CA PRO A 15 -14.79 -23.66 2.79
C PRO A 15 -14.80 -22.84 4.08
N ALA A 16 -15.85 -22.02 4.22
CA ALA A 16 -16.04 -21.07 5.30
C ALA A 16 -16.08 -21.77 6.66
N ASP A 17 -14.93 -21.88 7.32
CA ASP A 17 -14.85 -22.48 8.66
C ASP A 17 -13.85 -21.80 9.61
N SER A 18 -13.48 -20.54 9.33
CA SER A 18 -12.81 -19.74 10.35
C SER A 18 -13.35 -18.32 10.28
N GLY A 19 -14.00 -17.85 11.34
CA GLY A 19 -14.40 -16.44 11.50
C GLY A 19 -13.21 -15.48 11.65
N ILE A 20 -12.11 -15.75 10.93
CA ILE A 20 -10.84 -15.04 10.96
C ILE A 20 -10.77 -14.19 9.70
N PHE A 21 -10.55 -12.89 9.88
CA PHE A 21 -10.33 -11.98 8.78
C PHE A 21 -8.93 -12.20 8.19
N GLN A 22 -8.87 -12.59 6.92
CA GLN A 22 -7.62 -12.83 6.21
C GLN A 22 -7.19 -11.57 5.46
N VAL A 23 -6.02 -11.03 5.82
CA VAL A 23 -5.49 -9.82 5.19
C VAL A 23 -4.95 -10.09 3.79
N PHE A 24 -4.33 -11.25 3.63
CA PHE A 24 -3.70 -11.69 2.40
C PHE A 24 -3.97 -13.18 2.22
N GLU A 25 -4.54 -13.54 1.08
CA GLU A 25 -4.80 -14.91 0.66
C GLU A 25 -4.15 -15.10 -0.71
N CYS A 26 -3.38 -16.17 -0.86
CA CYS A 26 -2.83 -16.59 -2.14
C CYS A 26 -2.91 -18.10 -2.21
N LEU A 27 -3.47 -18.62 -3.30
CA LEU A 27 -3.69 -20.06 -3.45
C LEU A 27 -2.37 -20.81 -3.68
N ASP A 28 -1.46 -20.19 -4.42
CA ASP A 28 -0.15 -20.74 -4.77
C ASP A 28 0.86 -19.60 -4.84
N GLY A 29 1.79 -19.59 -3.90
CA GLY A 29 2.78 -18.53 -3.78
C GLY A 29 4.12 -19.05 -3.27
N GLU A 30 5.18 -18.37 -3.70
CA GLU A 30 6.56 -18.66 -3.36
C GLU A 30 7.13 -17.49 -2.56
N LEU A 31 7.82 -17.79 -1.46
CA LEU A 31 8.60 -16.82 -0.68
C LEU A 31 10.07 -17.21 -0.78
N GLU A 32 10.84 -16.36 -1.43
CA GLU A 32 12.29 -16.45 -1.45
C GLU A 32 12.85 -15.39 -0.50
N TYR A 33 13.83 -15.80 0.31
CA TYR A 33 14.56 -14.92 1.19
C TYR A 33 16.04 -14.98 0.82
N GLU A 34 16.60 -13.82 0.54
CA GLU A 34 18.01 -13.64 0.23
C GLU A 34 18.64 -12.72 1.28
N GLN A 35 19.73 -13.20 1.88
CA GLN A 35 20.50 -12.48 2.88
C GLN A 35 21.96 -12.53 2.51
N ASP A 36 22.55 -11.36 2.31
CA ASP A 36 23.98 -11.27 2.11
C ASP A 36 24.73 -11.71 3.38
N VAL A 37 25.79 -12.52 3.24
CA VAL A 37 26.66 -12.84 4.38
C VAL A 37 27.61 -11.67 4.61
N PRO A 38 27.59 -11.00 5.79
CA PRO A 38 28.45 -9.86 6.01
C PRO A 38 29.93 -10.23 6.04
N GLY A 39 30.63 -9.96 4.95
CA GLY A 39 32.08 -10.04 4.88
C GLY A 39 32.75 -8.98 5.76
N LYS A 40 34.05 -9.15 6.01
CA LYS A 40 34.86 -8.10 6.63
C LYS A 40 35.15 -6.99 5.63
N ILE A 41 35.22 -5.75 6.10
CA ILE A 41 35.70 -4.64 5.28
C ILE A 41 37.19 -4.82 5.01
N SER A 42 37.54 -4.92 3.73
CA SER A 42 38.91 -4.90 3.24
C SER A 42 39.27 -3.52 2.70
N GLU A 43 40.54 -3.15 2.77
CA GLU A 43 41.05 -1.99 2.02
C GLU A 43 40.93 -2.29 0.52
N LEU A 44 40.03 -1.54 -0.13
CA LEU A 44 39.84 -1.57 -1.56
C LEU A 44 40.84 -0.60 -2.21
N PRO A 45 41.56 -0.99 -3.29
CA PRO A 45 42.39 -0.06 -4.05
C PRO A 45 41.56 1.15 -4.52
N GLU A 46 42.15 2.36 -4.56
CA GLU A 46 41.44 3.62 -4.93
C GLU A 46 40.67 3.56 -6.27
N ASN A 47 41.04 2.63 -7.16
CA ASN A 47 40.41 2.43 -8.48
C ASN A 47 39.40 1.26 -8.55
N SER A 48 39.01 0.67 -7.43
CA SER A 48 38.04 -0.43 -7.41
C SER A 48 36.60 0.05 -7.21
N GLU A 49 35.65 -0.65 -7.82
CA GLU A 49 34.23 -0.36 -7.64
C GLU A 49 33.83 -0.54 -6.16
N PRO A 50 32.99 0.35 -5.61
CA PRO A 50 32.50 0.19 -4.26
C PRO A 50 31.74 -1.13 -4.14
N LEU A 51 31.98 -1.86 -3.05
CA LEU A 51 31.26 -3.11 -2.78
C LEU A 51 29.74 -2.83 -2.70
N PRO A 52 28.90 -3.72 -3.26
CA PRO A 52 27.45 -3.56 -3.22
C PRO A 52 26.96 -3.54 -1.77
N GLU A 53 26.05 -2.64 -1.44
CA GLU A 53 25.47 -2.53 -0.10
C GLU A 53 24.83 -3.85 0.34
N LEU A 54 25.00 -4.21 1.61
CA LEU A 54 24.38 -5.42 2.16
C LEU A 54 22.88 -5.19 2.34
N THR A 55 22.08 -6.05 1.72
CA THR A 55 20.63 -5.96 1.74
C THR A 55 19.97 -7.26 2.21
N TRP A 56 18.83 -7.14 2.86
CA TRP A 56 17.92 -8.27 3.08
C TRP A 56 16.81 -8.17 2.05
N GLU A 57 16.56 -9.24 1.31
CA GLU A 57 15.54 -9.22 0.26
C GLU A 57 14.53 -10.35 0.47
N PHE A 58 13.27 -9.96 0.58
CA PHE A 58 12.14 -10.88 0.61
C PHE A 58 11.40 -10.76 -0.72
N ARG A 59 11.36 -11.83 -1.51
CA ARG A 59 10.62 -11.89 -2.76
C ARG A 59 9.42 -12.81 -2.58
N ILE A 60 8.23 -12.25 -2.72
CA ILE A 60 6.97 -12.97 -2.69
C ILE A 60 6.43 -13.00 -4.12
N ARG A 61 6.18 -14.18 -4.64
CA ARG A 61 5.58 -14.37 -5.96
C ARG A 61 4.24 -15.08 -5.81
N CYS A 62 3.18 -14.44 -6.29
CA CYS A 62 1.84 -15.03 -6.31
C CYS A 62 1.60 -15.65 -7.68
N ASN A 63 1.48 -16.97 -7.73
CA ASN A 63 1.35 -17.73 -8.97
C ASN A 63 -0.11 -18.06 -9.31
N LYS A 64 -1.00 -18.18 -8.30
CA LYS A 64 -2.45 -18.40 -8.50
C LYS A 64 -3.26 -17.60 -7.49
N GLU A 65 -4.35 -17.00 -7.99
CA GLU A 65 -5.39 -16.26 -7.26
C GLU A 65 -4.91 -15.59 -5.97
N ALA A 66 -4.70 -14.27 -6.02
CA ALA A 66 -4.36 -13.49 -4.84
C ALA A 66 -5.53 -12.58 -4.45
N LYS A 67 -5.76 -12.46 -3.15
CA LYS A 67 -6.74 -11.54 -2.58
C LYS A 67 -6.11 -10.80 -1.41
N VAL A 68 -6.19 -9.49 -1.44
CA VAL A 68 -5.79 -8.60 -0.36
C VAL A 68 -7.06 -7.95 0.18
N ALA A 69 -7.28 -8.06 1.49
CA ALA A 69 -8.39 -7.42 2.16
C ALA A 69 -7.84 -6.59 3.32
N TYR A 70 -8.06 -5.29 3.30
CA TYR A 70 -7.50 -4.39 4.30
C TYR A 70 -8.51 -3.33 4.72
N GLY A 71 -8.37 -2.83 5.95
CA GLY A 71 -9.26 -1.80 6.48
C GLY A 71 -8.73 -1.20 7.78
N PRO A 72 -9.38 -0.14 8.30
CA PRO A 72 -8.87 0.62 9.44
C PRO A 72 -8.64 -0.19 10.71
N TRP A 73 -9.47 -1.20 10.98
CA TRP A 73 -9.27 -2.05 12.16
C TRP A 73 -8.02 -2.92 12.04
N VAL A 74 -7.70 -3.41 10.83
CA VAL A 74 -6.46 -4.16 10.57
C VAL A 74 -5.28 -3.23 10.75
N ASP A 75 -5.36 -2.01 10.21
CA ASP A 75 -4.27 -1.06 10.31
C ASP A 75 -3.93 -0.67 11.74
N ARG A 76 -4.96 -0.45 12.58
CA ARG A 76 -4.79 -0.20 14.02
C ARG A 76 -4.14 -1.38 14.74
N GLN A 77 -4.45 -2.62 14.36
CA GLN A 77 -3.79 -3.81 14.94
C GLN A 77 -2.34 -3.93 14.47
N ARG A 78 -2.05 -3.67 13.19
CA ARG A 78 -0.69 -3.58 12.65
C ARG A 78 0.11 -2.53 13.41
N GLU A 79 -0.46 -1.34 13.63
CA GLU A 79 0.19 -0.27 14.39
C GLU A 79 0.47 -0.69 15.84
N ALA A 80 -0.49 -1.31 16.52
CA ALA A 80 -0.28 -1.80 17.89
C ALA A 80 0.85 -2.85 17.98
N LEU A 81 0.92 -3.77 17.01
CA LEU A 81 2.03 -4.73 16.91
C LEU A 81 3.35 -4.02 16.64
N TRP A 82 3.37 -3.04 15.73
CA TRP A 82 4.56 -2.27 15.42
C TRP A 82 5.08 -1.54 16.65
N GLN A 83 4.22 -0.81 17.37
CA GLN A 83 4.60 -0.08 18.59
C GLN A 83 5.07 -1.01 19.71
N TYR A 84 4.58 -2.25 19.78
CA TYR A 84 5.02 -3.22 20.78
C TYR A 84 6.47 -3.69 20.54
N PHE A 85 6.83 -4.00 19.29
CA PHE A 85 8.18 -4.45 18.94
C PHE A 85 9.17 -3.30 18.69
N PHE A 86 8.66 -2.17 18.21
CA PHE A 86 9.42 -0.99 17.80
C PHE A 86 8.75 0.28 18.37
N PRO A 87 8.81 0.48 19.70
CA PRO A 87 8.24 1.66 20.32
C PRO A 87 8.93 2.93 19.82
N THR A 88 8.16 4.01 19.68
CA THR A 88 8.71 5.32 19.31
C THR A 88 9.65 5.80 20.41
N LEU A 89 10.91 6.02 20.05
CA LEU A 89 11.90 6.63 20.93
C LEU A 89 11.75 8.15 20.84
N LEU A 90 11.62 8.82 21.99
CA LEU A 90 11.46 10.27 22.08
C LEU A 90 12.81 10.99 22.11
N GLU A 91 13.71 10.58 21.22
CA GLU A 91 15.08 11.07 21.16
C GLU A 91 15.57 11.12 19.71
N ASP A 92 16.65 11.90 19.50
CA ASP A 92 17.29 11.98 18.20
C ASP A 92 17.90 10.63 17.83
N CYS A 93 17.66 10.19 16.59
CA CYS A 93 18.21 8.94 16.10
C CYS A 93 19.74 9.09 15.88
N PRO A 94 20.60 8.32 16.58
CA PRO A 94 22.04 8.42 16.40
C PRO A 94 22.43 7.91 15.01
N VAL A 95 23.51 8.47 14.45
CA VAL A 95 24.08 7.98 13.19
C VAL A 95 24.65 6.59 13.43
N THR A 96 24.30 5.63 12.57
CA THR A 96 24.90 4.30 12.63
C THR A 96 26.38 4.41 12.24
N PRO A 97 27.32 4.01 13.11
CA PRO A 97 28.74 4.14 12.80
C PRO A 97 29.09 3.24 11.62
N GLU A 98 29.79 3.80 10.63
CA GLU A 98 30.32 2.99 9.53
C GLU A 98 31.37 2.02 10.06
N PRO A 99 31.36 0.75 9.63
CA PRO A 99 32.33 -0.21 10.12
C PRO A 99 33.72 0.13 9.59
N THR A 100 34.75 -0.12 10.40
CA THR A 100 36.15 0.11 10.02
C THR A 100 36.77 -1.13 9.38
N VAL A 101 37.95 -0.97 8.76
CA VAL A 101 38.70 -2.08 8.15
C VAL A 101 38.88 -3.22 9.16
N GLY A 102 38.54 -4.44 8.75
CA GLY A 102 38.59 -5.63 9.58
C GLY A 102 37.30 -5.93 10.37
N GLN A 103 36.38 -4.98 10.49
CA GLN A 103 35.04 -5.21 11.06
C GLN A 103 34.09 -5.81 10.02
N THR A 104 33.06 -6.49 10.49
CA THR A 104 31.98 -7.00 9.63
C THR A 104 31.15 -5.84 9.10
N ARG A 105 30.81 -5.90 7.82
CA ARG A 105 29.86 -4.99 7.19
C ARG A 105 28.49 -5.06 7.90
N ILE A 106 27.71 -4.01 7.78
CA ILE A 106 26.34 -3.92 8.35
C ILE A 106 25.30 -3.89 7.24
N PHE A 107 24.13 -4.45 7.51
CA PHE A 107 22.98 -4.36 6.60
C PHE A 107 22.46 -2.92 6.59
N LYS A 108 22.27 -2.38 5.40
CA LYS A 108 21.82 -1.00 5.21
C LYS A 108 20.32 -0.92 4.98
N THR A 109 19.76 -1.90 4.28
CA THR A 109 18.39 -1.84 3.76
C THR A 109 17.74 -3.22 3.75
N VAL A 110 16.44 -3.27 4.02
CA VAL A 110 15.58 -4.42 3.73
C VAL A 110 14.62 -4.07 2.60
N ARG A 111 14.53 -4.96 1.61
CA ARG A 111 13.63 -4.85 0.46
C ARG A 111 12.58 -5.96 0.50
N PHE A 112 11.34 -5.57 0.33
CA PHE A 112 10.21 -6.47 0.12
C PHE A 112 9.73 -6.29 -1.31
N LYS A 113 9.69 -7.38 -2.06
CA LYS A 113 9.24 -7.41 -3.46
C LYS A 113 8.09 -8.37 -3.59
N LEU A 114 6.97 -7.90 -4.11
CA LEU A 114 5.76 -8.68 -4.36
C LEU A 114 5.46 -8.68 -5.85
N TRP A 115 5.56 -9.85 -6.48
CA TRP A 115 5.16 -10.09 -7.87
C TRP A 115 3.79 -10.75 -7.93
N LEU A 116 2.84 -10.08 -8.56
CA LEU A 116 1.50 -10.61 -8.82
C LEU A 116 1.48 -11.22 -10.21
N ALA A 117 1.87 -12.49 -10.28
CA ALA A 117 1.82 -13.30 -11.49
C ALA A 117 0.47 -14.03 -11.64
N CYS A 118 -0.60 -13.53 -11.00
CA CYS A 118 -1.96 -14.03 -11.08
C CYS A 118 -2.99 -12.88 -11.06
N PRO A 119 -4.23 -13.10 -11.51
CA PRO A 119 -5.31 -12.17 -11.24
C PRO A 119 -5.42 -11.92 -9.74
N THR A 120 -5.50 -10.65 -9.35
CA THR A 120 -5.47 -10.24 -7.96
C THR A 120 -6.64 -9.33 -7.65
N VAL A 121 -7.27 -9.53 -6.50
CA VAL A 121 -8.32 -8.65 -5.97
C VAL A 121 -7.78 -7.91 -4.76
N ILE A 122 -7.97 -6.59 -4.71
CA ILE A 122 -7.62 -5.76 -3.56
C ILE A 122 -8.89 -5.07 -3.07
N ASP A 123 -9.30 -5.40 -1.85
CA ASP A 123 -10.45 -4.83 -1.17
C ASP A 123 -10.00 -3.91 -0.04
N LEU A 124 -10.40 -2.64 -0.12
CA LEU A 124 -10.23 -1.67 0.95
C LEU A 124 -11.59 -1.37 1.59
N TYR A 125 -11.72 -1.74 2.85
CA TYR A 125 -12.95 -1.58 3.62
C TYR A 125 -12.89 -0.36 4.52
N PHE A 126 -14.06 0.21 4.84
CA PHE A 126 -14.22 1.23 5.88
C PHE A 126 -15.66 1.30 6.35
N MET A 127 -15.86 1.84 7.55
CA MET A 127 -17.16 2.01 8.17
C MET A 127 -17.62 3.46 8.06
N ALA A 128 -18.83 3.68 7.55
CA ALA A 128 -19.46 4.98 7.53
C ALA A 128 -20.93 4.87 7.93
N LYS A 129 -21.37 5.68 8.90
CA LYS A 129 -22.77 5.68 9.39
C LYS A 129 -23.29 4.27 9.73
N MET A 130 -22.46 3.46 10.42
CA MET A 130 -22.77 2.07 10.78
C MET A 130 -22.99 1.13 9.59
N LYS A 131 -22.51 1.48 8.39
CA LYS A 131 -22.51 0.62 7.20
C LYS A 131 -21.10 0.35 6.74
N LEU A 132 -20.85 -0.89 6.32
CA LEU A 132 -19.61 -1.29 5.68
C LEU A 132 -19.59 -0.74 4.24
N ASN A 133 -18.50 -0.08 3.90
CA ASN A 133 -18.20 0.40 2.56
C ASN A 133 -16.90 -0.23 2.07
N GLN A 134 -16.75 -0.28 0.75
CA GLN A 134 -15.67 -0.99 0.09
C GLN A 134 -15.26 -0.28 -1.19
N ILE A 135 -13.94 -0.18 -1.38
CA ILE A 135 -13.31 0.03 -2.67
C ILE A 135 -12.76 -1.33 -3.11
N HIS A 136 -13.21 -1.80 -4.26
CA HIS A 136 -12.85 -3.07 -4.84
C HIS A 136 -12.01 -2.83 -6.09
N ALA A 137 -10.75 -3.24 -6.06
CA ALA A 137 -9.85 -3.15 -7.19
C ALA A 137 -9.55 -4.56 -7.73
N GLU A 138 -9.79 -4.74 -9.02
CA GLU A 138 -9.44 -5.95 -9.76
C GLU A 138 -8.19 -5.68 -10.61
N LEU A 139 -7.22 -6.57 -10.51
CA LEU A 139 -6.00 -6.59 -11.31
C LEU A 139 -6.09 -7.85 -12.18
N PRO A 140 -6.72 -7.77 -13.37
CA PRO A 140 -7.05 -8.94 -14.17
C PRO A 140 -5.82 -9.55 -14.85
N VAL A 141 -4.77 -8.76 -15.09
CA VAL A 141 -3.58 -9.16 -15.84
C VAL A 141 -2.38 -9.34 -14.93
N HIS A 142 -1.59 -10.36 -15.26
CA HIS A 142 -0.33 -10.69 -14.63
C HIS A 142 0.72 -9.58 -14.85
N GLY A 143 1.62 -9.42 -13.88
CA GLY A 143 2.78 -8.53 -14.03
C GLY A 143 2.68 -7.22 -13.25
N SER A 144 1.66 -7.08 -12.39
CA SER A 144 1.69 -6.04 -11.36
C SER A 144 2.78 -6.36 -10.34
N TYR A 145 3.48 -5.33 -9.88
CA TYR A 145 4.66 -5.45 -9.04
C TYR A 145 4.64 -4.39 -7.94
N PHE A 146 5.10 -4.77 -6.75
CA PHE A 146 5.24 -3.89 -5.61
C PHE A 146 6.62 -4.08 -4.98
N GLU A 147 7.27 -2.99 -4.63
CA GLU A 147 8.55 -2.96 -3.93
C GLU A 147 8.47 -1.99 -2.78
N ALA A 148 8.94 -2.41 -1.60
CA ALA A 148 9.11 -1.55 -0.45
C ALA A 148 10.54 -1.70 0.08
N SER A 149 11.20 -0.58 0.32
CA SER A 149 12.57 -0.52 0.82
C SER A 149 12.58 0.25 2.13
N PHE A 150 13.02 -0.41 3.20
CA PHE A 150 13.13 0.17 4.53
C PHE A 150 14.60 0.20 4.99
N PRO A 151 15.01 1.24 5.71
CA PRO A 151 16.39 1.38 6.18
C PRO A 151 16.63 0.57 7.46
N PHE A 152 17.82 0.01 7.58
CA PHE A 152 18.35 -0.57 8.82
C PHE A 152 19.43 0.28 9.48
N SER A 153 19.97 1.27 8.76
CA SER A 153 20.96 2.21 9.29
C SER A 153 20.50 3.65 9.14
N THR A 154 20.94 4.47 10.07
CA THR A 154 20.67 5.91 10.11
C THR A 154 21.85 6.68 9.57
N ASN A 155 21.63 7.45 8.49
CA ASN A 155 22.66 8.31 7.89
C ASN A 155 22.72 9.68 8.59
N PRO A 156 23.78 10.49 8.37
CA PRO A 156 23.88 11.83 8.95
C PRO A 156 22.70 12.77 8.64
N ASN A 157 22.00 12.55 7.52
CA ASN A 157 20.84 13.34 7.12
C ASN A 157 19.50 12.72 7.56
N GLY A 158 19.48 11.48 8.07
CA GLY A 158 18.25 10.74 8.35
C GLY A 158 18.24 9.39 7.65
N PHE A 159 17.05 8.92 7.31
CA PHE A 159 16.86 7.67 6.60
C PHE A 159 15.61 7.75 5.72
N ASP A 160 15.60 6.96 4.65
CA ASP A 160 14.59 7.03 3.61
C ASP A 160 13.83 5.71 3.49
N THR A 161 12.52 5.80 3.34
CA THR A 161 11.67 4.67 2.95
C THR A 161 11.13 4.94 1.56
N SER A 162 11.27 3.97 0.67
CA SER A 162 10.69 4.06 -0.67
C SER A 162 9.71 2.91 -0.91
N LEU A 163 8.61 3.24 -1.57
CA LEU A 163 7.58 2.31 -1.99
C LEU A 163 7.32 2.56 -3.47
N PHE A 164 7.42 1.50 -4.26
CA PHE A 164 7.14 1.50 -5.68
C PHE A 164 6.03 0.50 -5.97
N MET A 165 5.04 0.91 -6.74
CA MET A 165 3.99 0.02 -7.20
C MET A 165 3.72 0.27 -8.67
N ASN A 166 3.74 -0.80 -9.46
CA ASN A 166 3.32 -0.82 -10.85
C ASN A 166 2.11 -1.73 -10.97
N ILE A 167 0.95 -1.15 -11.28
CA ILE A 167 -0.31 -1.89 -11.40
C ILE A 167 -0.72 -1.94 -12.87
N LYS A 168 -0.90 -3.14 -13.41
CA LYS A 168 -1.33 -3.37 -14.79
C LYS A 168 -2.84 -3.51 -14.89
N GLN A 169 -3.44 -2.74 -15.79
CA GLN A 169 -4.86 -2.75 -16.12
C GLN A 169 -5.82 -2.73 -14.92
N PRO A 170 -5.63 -1.87 -13.90
CA PRO A 170 -6.51 -1.86 -12.74
C PRO A 170 -7.94 -1.47 -13.11
N ILE A 171 -8.90 -2.17 -12.53
CA ILE A 171 -10.32 -1.80 -12.57
C ILE A 171 -10.79 -1.56 -11.14
N VAL A 172 -11.07 -0.31 -10.79
CA VAL A 172 -11.48 0.08 -9.45
C VAL A 172 -12.96 0.42 -9.42
N ARG A 173 -13.65 -0.14 -8.44
CA ARG A 173 -15.07 0.05 -8.17
C ARG A 173 -15.30 0.43 -6.72
N THR A 174 -16.39 1.12 -6.45
CA THR A 174 -16.96 1.35 -5.13
C THR A 174 -18.24 0.55 -4.96
N ASN A 175 -18.69 0.40 -3.72
CA ASN A 175 -20.00 -0.17 -3.41
C ASN A 175 -21.14 0.87 -3.43
N LEU A 176 -20.93 2.03 -4.07
CA LEU A 176 -22.00 3.01 -4.32
C LEU A 176 -22.95 2.49 -5.42
N SER A 177 -24.09 3.16 -5.58
CA SER A 177 -25.02 2.84 -6.68
C SER A 177 -24.31 2.92 -8.02
N TYR A 178 -23.55 4.00 -8.23
CA TYR A 178 -22.62 4.13 -9.36
C TYR A 178 -21.28 3.48 -8.98
N THR A 179 -21.11 2.22 -9.36
CA THR A 179 -20.01 1.38 -8.86
C THR A 179 -18.67 1.73 -9.48
N GLN A 180 -18.63 2.06 -10.77
CA GLN A 180 -17.39 2.27 -11.51
C GLN A 180 -16.65 3.53 -11.02
N LEU A 181 -15.37 3.41 -10.63
CA LEU A 181 -14.57 4.57 -10.16
C LEU A 181 -13.45 4.93 -11.13
N CYS A 182 -12.57 3.98 -11.46
CA CYS A 182 -11.54 4.22 -12.46
C CYS A 182 -11.06 2.94 -13.15
N LYS A 183 -10.51 3.12 -14.35
CA LYS A 183 -9.75 2.14 -15.11
C LYS A 183 -8.50 2.81 -15.66
N ALA A 184 -7.42 2.07 -15.88
CA ALA A 184 -6.25 2.57 -16.58
C ALA A 184 -5.55 1.40 -17.28
N ASP A 185 -4.65 1.67 -18.23
CA ASP A 185 -3.78 0.64 -18.79
C ASP A 185 -2.67 0.27 -17.78
N GLU A 186 -2.16 1.27 -17.06
CA GLU A 186 -1.08 1.13 -16.10
C GLU A 186 -1.13 2.28 -15.08
N ILE A 187 -0.87 1.99 -13.81
CA ILE A 187 -0.70 2.99 -12.75
C ILE A 187 0.64 2.73 -12.06
N ASP A 188 1.51 3.73 -12.10
CA ASP A 188 2.74 3.81 -11.32
C ASP A 188 2.51 4.67 -10.09
N ILE A 189 2.86 4.15 -8.93
CA ILE A 189 2.82 4.85 -7.65
C ILE A 189 4.23 4.79 -7.07
N ASN A 190 4.85 5.95 -6.89
CA ASN A 190 6.13 6.09 -6.21
C ASN A 190 5.89 6.90 -4.95
N VAL A 191 6.26 6.35 -3.81
CA VAL A 191 6.22 7.05 -2.52
C VAL A 191 7.62 7.06 -1.95
N HIS A 192 8.12 8.25 -1.65
CA HIS A 192 9.41 8.46 -1.00
C HIS A 192 9.19 9.25 0.27
N ILE A 193 9.64 8.71 1.40
CA ILE A 193 9.49 9.34 2.71
C ILE A 193 10.88 9.51 3.32
N HIS A 194 11.24 10.77 3.56
CA HIS A 194 12.47 11.11 4.27
C HIS A 194 12.19 11.36 5.74
N TYR A 195 12.89 10.63 6.61
CA TYR A 195 12.82 10.77 8.06
C TYR A 195 14.11 11.40 8.59
N PRO A 196 14.08 12.67 9.03
CA PRO A 196 15.24 13.30 9.64
C PRO A 196 15.60 12.63 10.97
N ARG A 197 16.87 12.77 11.39
CA ARG A 197 17.33 12.22 12.68
C ARG A 197 16.74 12.90 13.89
N MET A 198 16.53 14.21 13.80
CA MET A 198 16.06 15.01 14.93
C MET A 198 14.63 14.64 15.26
N TRP A 199 14.36 14.38 16.54
CA TRP A 199 13.03 14.08 17.02
C TRP A 199 12.09 15.25 16.73
N ASN A 200 10.86 14.95 16.32
CA ASN A 200 9.84 15.92 15.88
C ASN A 200 10.24 16.83 14.71
N SER A 201 11.27 16.49 13.95
CA SER A 201 11.57 17.18 12.71
C SER A 201 10.51 16.92 11.65
N ILE A 202 10.36 17.88 10.73
CA ILE A 202 9.40 17.79 9.62
C ILE A 202 9.79 16.66 8.67
N GLN A 203 8.85 15.76 8.41
CA GLN A 203 8.97 14.70 7.43
C GLN A 203 8.35 15.14 6.10
N ILE A 204 8.99 14.82 4.98
CA ILE A 204 8.46 15.10 3.64
C ILE A 204 8.10 13.78 2.98
N TRP A 205 6.86 13.67 2.55
CA TRP A 205 6.27 12.51 1.92
C TRP A 205 5.99 12.87 0.46
N THR A 206 6.89 12.49 -0.42
CA THR A 206 6.75 12.71 -1.87
C THR A 206 5.98 11.53 -2.47
N ILE A 207 4.86 11.81 -3.11
CA ILE A 207 3.96 10.81 -3.69
C ILE A 207 3.73 11.17 -5.16
N ASP A 208 4.28 10.37 -6.07
CA ASP A 208 4.07 10.49 -7.51
C ASP A 208 3.12 9.41 -7.99
N LEU A 209 1.96 9.80 -8.51
CA LEU A 209 0.99 8.92 -9.15
C LEU A 209 0.93 9.23 -10.65
N ILE A 210 1.31 8.26 -11.47
CA ILE A 210 1.32 8.38 -12.93
C ILE A 210 0.41 7.29 -13.50
N ALA A 211 -0.63 7.70 -14.22
CA ALA A 211 -1.57 6.77 -14.84
C ALA A 211 -1.54 6.90 -16.38
N LYS A 212 -1.51 5.76 -17.08
CA LYS A 212 -1.58 5.69 -18.56
C LYS A 212 -2.98 5.32 -19.01
N LYS A 213 -3.52 6.14 -19.93
CA LYS A 213 -4.91 6.13 -20.41
C LYS A 213 -5.94 5.96 -19.29
N PRO A 214 -5.89 6.78 -18.21
CA PRO A 214 -6.85 6.65 -17.13
C PRO A 214 -8.25 7.09 -17.60
N GLN A 215 -9.24 6.25 -17.33
CA GLN A 215 -10.66 6.57 -17.42
C GLN A 215 -11.20 6.70 -16.00
N VAL A 216 -11.55 7.92 -15.59
CA VAL A 216 -12.04 8.21 -14.25
C VAL A 216 -13.51 8.58 -14.32
N TYR A 217 -14.31 7.97 -13.46
CA TYR A 217 -15.75 8.16 -13.40
C TYR A 217 -16.11 8.78 -12.05
N PHE A 218 -16.71 9.98 -12.08
CA PHE A 218 -16.99 10.72 -10.86
C PHE A 218 -18.42 11.23 -10.80
N VAL A 219 -19.19 10.68 -9.85
CA VAL A 219 -20.46 11.25 -9.37
C VAL A 219 -20.28 12.02 -8.06
N PHE A 220 -21.19 12.94 -7.77
CA PHE A 220 -21.19 13.75 -6.54
C PHE A 220 -21.14 12.91 -5.25
N GLU A 221 -21.75 11.72 -5.24
CA GLU A 221 -21.77 10.82 -4.08
C GLU A 221 -20.37 10.38 -3.63
N HIS A 222 -19.40 10.30 -4.55
CA HIS A 222 -18.01 9.99 -4.22
C HIS A 222 -17.37 11.00 -3.27
N LYS A 223 -17.80 12.26 -3.29
CA LYS A 223 -17.31 13.28 -2.35
C LYS A 223 -17.55 12.84 -0.90
N CYS A 224 -18.79 12.47 -0.58
CA CYS A 224 -19.15 12.01 0.76
C CYS A 224 -18.52 10.67 1.10
N PHE A 225 -18.38 9.79 0.10
CA PHE A 225 -17.75 8.48 0.23
C PHE A 225 -16.27 8.60 0.64
N PHE A 226 -15.47 9.39 -0.08
CA PHE A 226 -14.05 9.59 0.23
C PHE A 226 -13.84 10.37 1.53
N GLN A 227 -14.70 11.33 1.85
CA GLN A 227 -14.65 12.00 3.15
C GLN A 227 -14.88 11.00 4.29
N ALA A 228 -15.82 10.08 4.14
CA ALA A 228 -16.07 9.05 5.13
C ALA A 228 -14.92 8.02 5.23
N LEU A 229 -14.32 7.66 4.10
CA LEU A 229 -13.11 6.82 4.05
C LEU A 229 -11.99 7.46 4.89
N LEU A 230 -11.63 8.72 4.60
CA LEU A 230 -10.57 9.43 5.30
C LEU A 230 -10.84 9.55 6.81
N ASN A 231 -12.10 9.83 7.19
CA ASN A 231 -12.48 9.93 8.59
C ASN A 231 -12.37 8.60 9.36
N ASP A 232 -12.62 7.45 8.73
CA ASP A 232 -12.49 6.15 9.41
C ASP A 232 -11.04 5.64 9.42
N TRP A 233 -10.26 5.95 8.36
CA TRP A 233 -8.84 5.61 8.29
C TRP A 233 -7.95 6.52 9.14
N SER A 234 -8.42 7.72 9.49
CA SER A 234 -7.71 8.60 10.42
C SER A 234 -7.91 8.18 11.87
N SER A 235 -6.91 8.50 12.71
CA SER A 235 -7.05 8.35 14.16
C SER A 235 -8.13 9.30 14.68
N SER A 236 -9.06 8.77 15.47
CA SER A 236 -10.03 9.58 16.22
C SER A 236 -9.45 10.16 17.51
N VAL A 237 -8.22 9.76 17.88
CA VAL A 237 -7.53 10.23 19.07
C VAL A 237 -6.65 11.43 18.68
N PRO A 238 -6.79 12.59 19.35
CA PRO A 238 -5.89 13.71 19.11
C PRO A 238 -4.45 13.29 19.43
N PRO A 239 -3.47 13.64 18.58
CA PRO A 239 -2.08 13.25 18.81
C PRO A 239 -1.58 13.88 20.11
N ASP A 240 -0.88 13.09 20.92
CA ASP A 240 -0.12 13.62 22.06
C ASP A 240 1.04 14.46 21.53
N ILE A 241 1.40 15.53 22.24
CA ILE A 241 2.51 16.43 21.87
C ILE A 241 3.81 15.65 21.77
N TYR A 242 4.00 14.62 22.60
CA TYR A 242 5.16 13.73 22.52
C TYR A 242 5.14 12.77 21.33
N SER A 243 3.98 12.49 20.76
CA SER A 243 3.84 11.63 19.57
C SER A 243 3.73 12.42 18.26
N PHE A 244 3.65 13.75 18.34
CA PHE A 244 3.40 14.59 17.19
C PHE A 244 4.68 14.84 16.39
N ALA A 245 4.79 14.17 15.25
CA ALA A 245 5.76 14.50 14.21
C ALA A 245 5.07 15.25 13.07
N PRO A 246 5.47 16.49 12.72
CA PRO A 246 4.91 17.19 11.58
C PRO A 246 5.33 16.53 10.27
N PHE A 247 4.42 16.44 9.31
CA PHE A 247 4.70 15.91 7.97
C PHE A 247 4.04 16.77 6.88
N ILE A 248 4.66 16.81 5.71
CA ILE A 248 4.17 17.50 4.51
C ILE A 248 3.99 16.45 3.41
N TYR A 249 2.78 16.37 2.86
CA TYR A 249 2.52 15.59 1.65
C TYR A 249 2.81 16.45 0.41
N ASP A 250 3.78 16.03 -0.38
CA ASP A 250 4.08 16.58 -1.70
C ASP A 250 3.58 15.60 -2.76
N MET A 251 2.39 15.85 -3.30
CA MET A 251 1.69 14.92 -4.18
C MET A 251 1.65 15.42 -5.62
N THR A 252 2.17 14.62 -6.54
CA THR A 252 2.09 14.86 -7.99
C THR A 252 1.23 13.80 -8.64
N VAL A 253 0.20 14.23 -9.39
CA VAL A 253 -0.69 13.33 -10.14
C VAL A 253 -0.58 13.66 -11.63
N LYS A 254 -0.23 12.66 -12.44
CA LYS A 254 -0.07 12.79 -13.90
C LYS A 254 -0.93 11.73 -14.61
N GLY A 255 -1.66 12.16 -15.63
CA GLY A 255 -2.41 11.27 -16.51
C GLY A 255 -1.95 11.43 -17.95
N ASP A 256 -1.48 10.36 -18.57
CA ASP A 256 -1.21 10.31 -20.01
C ASP A 256 -2.48 9.87 -20.74
N HIS A 257 -3.07 10.74 -21.57
CA HIS A 257 -4.37 10.54 -22.22
C HIS A 257 -5.54 10.28 -21.23
N LEU A 258 -5.76 11.23 -20.30
CA LEU A 258 -6.85 11.18 -19.31
C LEU A 258 -8.23 11.39 -19.95
N GLU A 259 -9.16 10.49 -19.63
CA GLU A 259 -10.60 10.62 -19.91
C GLU A 259 -11.37 10.75 -18.60
N LEU A 260 -12.11 11.86 -18.43
CA LEU A 260 -12.90 12.14 -17.24
C LEU A 260 -14.40 12.10 -17.58
N LEU A 261 -15.11 11.13 -17.01
CA LEU A 261 -16.56 10.96 -17.20
C LEU A 261 -17.30 11.41 -15.94
N ILE A 262 -18.09 12.47 -16.07
CA ILE A 262 -18.90 13.05 -14.98
C ILE A 262 -20.37 12.95 -15.39
N PRO A 263 -21.09 11.88 -14.98
CA PRO A 263 -22.50 11.78 -15.30
C PRO A 263 -23.29 12.84 -14.52
N CYS A 264 -23.86 13.81 -15.26
CA CYS A 264 -24.54 14.98 -14.68
C CYS A 264 -26.00 14.73 -14.26
N ASN A 265 -26.57 13.55 -14.53
CA ASN A 265 -28.00 13.32 -14.29
C ASN A 265 -28.23 12.38 -13.10
N GLN A 266 -28.73 12.95 -11.99
CA GLN A 266 -29.05 12.21 -10.76
C GLN A 266 -30.23 11.24 -10.93
N GLY A 267 -31.08 11.41 -11.96
CA GLY A 267 -32.28 10.58 -12.17
C GLY A 267 -32.25 9.67 -13.38
N ASN A 268 -31.20 9.68 -14.21
CA ASN A 268 -31.19 8.91 -15.47
C ASN A 268 -29.75 8.60 -15.93
N TRP A 269 -29.01 7.84 -15.13
CA TRP A 269 -27.80 7.17 -15.60
C TRP A 269 -28.13 5.68 -15.77
N ILE A 270 -27.97 5.17 -16.98
CA ILE A 270 -28.19 3.75 -17.31
C ILE A 270 -26.80 3.11 -17.33
N ASP A 271 -26.58 2.11 -16.48
CA ASP A 271 -25.41 1.25 -16.60
C ASP A 271 -25.58 0.34 -17.82
N CYS A 272 -25.07 0.77 -18.97
CA CYS A 272 -25.11 -0.03 -20.20
C CYS A 272 -24.08 -1.18 -20.20
N THR A 273 -23.21 -1.31 -19.17
CA THR A 273 -22.17 -2.33 -19.17
C THR A 273 -22.71 -3.75 -18.92
N ASN A 274 -23.90 -3.86 -18.30
CA ASN A 274 -24.58 -5.14 -18.06
C ASN A 274 -25.52 -5.58 -19.20
N GLY A 275 -25.59 -4.81 -20.31
CA GLY A 275 -26.67 -4.89 -21.31
C GLY A 275 -26.41 -5.74 -22.56
N ILE A 276 -25.32 -6.50 -22.65
CA ILE A 276 -25.09 -7.43 -23.77
C ILE A 276 -24.93 -8.84 -23.21
N GLY A 277 -26.05 -9.57 -23.00
CA GLY A 277 -25.96 -11.03 -22.88
C GLY A 277 -26.90 -11.78 -21.94
N ARG A 278 -27.99 -11.22 -21.42
CA ARG A 278 -29.04 -12.03 -20.79
C ARG A 278 -30.42 -11.64 -21.29
N SER A 279 -30.91 -12.42 -22.25
CA SER A 279 -32.32 -12.48 -22.59
C SER A 279 -33.13 -12.87 -21.33
N PRO A 280 -34.28 -12.22 -21.07
CA PRO A 280 -35.13 -12.62 -19.96
C PRO A 280 -35.85 -13.92 -20.33
N GLN A 281 -35.53 -15.01 -19.64
CA GLN A 281 -36.45 -16.14 -19.58
C GLN A 281 -37.66 -15.71 -18.76
N GLN A 282 -38.81 -15.73 -19.42
CA GLN A 282 -40.12 -15.46 -18.85
C GLN A 282 -40.59 -16.63 -17.99
N GLN A 283 -41.28 -16.25 -16.91
CA GLN A 283 -42.19 -17.02 -16.02
C GLN A 283 -41.56 -17.92 -14.97
#